data_AF-A0A822L6L3-F1
#
_entry.id   AF-A0A822L6L3-F1
#
_cell.length_a   1.000
_cell.length_b   1.000
_cell.length_c   1.000
_cell.angle_alpha   90.00
_cell.angle_beta   90.00
_cell.angle_gamma   90.00
#
_symmetry.space_group_name_H-M   'P 1'
#
loop_
_entity.id
_entity.type
_entity.pdbx_description
1 polymer ?
#
loop_
_entity_poly.entity_id
_entity_poly.type
_entity_poly.pdbx_seq_one_letter_code
_entity_poly.pdbx_strand_id
1 'polypeptide(L)'
;MKPIIRPERPEIEPSYTTFVVTLFNTNTVGPYCSFCEKKLNYQAYLFHKLRGNLERNATLTLDDWDNLLLICGECRESAKDYNPQQKDTYLWPDSEMALSYPFRYVKRDNVTYRVLDAEGNLFKEEQRTFVFVETNNDIESNIVQAANNTINLFKLNSKYYNNNPDNPQIIIPYQDFIEVSELRLEQRYEAYQAATKAAGRLQRAAATLVVTGGREFVDNSLTLTNEIIESMGYVSTWKAAILANLDRETLGKIFPSIINDSKRKDIEAEVEEELLLEDDEHPTKKKRKEIWPGPPIVPHAQ
;
A
#
# COMPACT_ATOMS: atom_id res chain seq x y z
N MET A 1 -6.28 -4.49 -1.68
CA MET A 1 -5.67 -3.70 -2.74
C MET A 1 -6.47 -2.44 -2.78
N LYS A 2 -5.83 -1.33 -2.48
CA LYS A 2 -6.40 -0.01 -2.48
C LYS A 2 -6.78 0.34 -3.91
N PRO A 3 -8.02 0.77 -4.17
CA PRO A 3 -8.40 1.31 -5.45
C PRO A 3 -7.52 2.52 -5.82
N ILE A 4 -7.28 2.71 -7.11
CA ILE A 4 -6.52 3.83 -7.63
C ILE A 4 -7.49 4.74 -8.37
N ILE A 5 -7.62 5.98 -7.90
CA ILE A 5 -8.29 7.02 -8.67
C ILE A 5 -7.30 7.46 -9.75
N ARG A 6 -7.63 7.20 -11.01
CA ARG A 6 -6.78 7.53 -12.16
C ARG A 6 -6.55 9.06 -12.19
N PRO A 7 -5.30 9.53 -12.09
CA PRO A 7 -5.02 10.96 -12.24
C PRO A 7 -5.35 11.45 -13.66
N GLU A 8 -5.67 12.74 -13.77
CA GLU A 8 -5.89 13.39 -15.06
C GLU A 8 -4.72 13.16 -16.01
N ARG A 9 -5.03 13.09 -17.30
CA ARG A 9 -4.02 12.90 -18.34
C ARG A 9 -3.04 14.09 -18.31
N PRO A 10 -1.73 13.84 -18.17
CA PRO A 10 -0.76 14.92 -18.03
C PRO A 10 -0.44 15.57 -19.37
N GLU A 11 -0.24 16.89 -19.38
CA GLU A 11 0.26 17.65 -20.53
C GLU A 11 1.80 17.59 -20.61
N ILE A 12 2.33 16.39 -20.89
CA ILE A 12 3.78 16.11 -20.89
C ILE A 12 4.23 15.39 -22.16
N GLU A 13 5.52 15.42 -22.44
CA GLU A 13 6.10 14.56 -23.47
C GLU A 13 6.03 13.09 -23.02
N PRO A 14 5.36 12.21 -23.79
CA PRO A 14 5.17 10.82 -23.40
C PRO A 14 6.50 10.06 -23.52
N SER A 15 7.01 9.60 -22.39
CA SER A 15 8.14 8.68 -22.32
C SER A 15 7.96 7.75 -21.13
N TYR A 16 8.68 6.61 -21.15
CA TYR A 16 8.69 5.69 -20.02
C TYR A 16 9.07 6.42 -18.72
N THR A 17 10.15 7.19 -18.74
CA THR A 17 10.63 7.90 -17.56
C THR A 17 9.63 8.95 -17.09
N THR A 18 9.05 9.72 -18.02
CA THR A 18 8.07 10.75 -17.66
C THR A 18 6.85 10.12 -17.01
N PHE A 19 6.28 9.06 -17.59
CA PHE A 19 5.11 8.40 -17.00
C PHE A 19 5.40 7.71 -15.67
N VAL A 20 6.58 7.10 -15.48
CA VAL A 20 7.00 6.59 -14.16
C VAL A 20 7.00 7.72 -13.14
N VAL A 21 7.68 8.83 -13.43
CA VAL A 21 7.78 9.97 -12.51
C VAL A 21 6.40 10.57 -12.22
N THR A 22 5.57 10.74 -13.24
CA THR A 22 4.22 11.31 -13.06
C THR A 22 3.36 10.39 -12.19
N LEU A 23 3.29 9.09 -12.47
CA LEU A 23 2.51 8.15 -11.64
C LEU A 23 3.05 8.10 -10.21
N PHE A 24 4.38 8.05 -10.05
CA PHE A 24 5.04 8.01 -8.75
C PHE A 24 4.73 9.23 -7.87
N ASN A 25 4.60 10.42 -8.48
CA ASN A 25 4.36 11.69 -7.79
C ASN A 25 2.87 12.06 -7.68
N THR A 26 1.96 11.29 -8.25
CA THR A 26 0.52 11.54 -8.08
C THR A 26 0.05 11.01 -6.73
N ASN A 27 -0.73 11.78 -5.98
CA ASN A 27 -1.22 11.37 -4.65
C ASN A 27 -2.10 10.10 -4.69
N THR A 28 -2.69 9.79 -5.84
CA THR A 28 -3.62 8.65 -5.97
C THR A 28 -2.92 7.31 -6.19
N VAL A 29 -1.83 7.27 -6.96
CA VAL A 29 -0.99 6.07 -7.15
C VAL A 29 0.13 6.06 -6.12
N GLY A 30 0.86 7.18 -6.05
CA GLY A 30 1.99 7.38 -5.18
C GLY A 30 3.17 6.45 -5.48
N PRO A 31 4.15 6.41 -4.58
CA PRO A 31 5.33 5.57 -4.68
C PRO A 31 5.04 4.11 -4.32
N TYR A 32 3.91 3.53 -4.73
CA TYR A 32 3.50 2.18 -4.36
C TYR A 32 3.22 1.32 -5.60
N CYS A 33 3.49 0.02 -5.46
CA CYS A 33 3.06 -0.95 -6.46
C CYS A 33 1.52 -0.98 -6.52
N SER A 34 0.95 -0.76 -7.71
CA SER A 34 -0.50 -0.73 -7.94
C SER A 34 -1.23 -2.02 -7.57
N PHE A 35 -0.51 -3.15 -7.42
CA PHE A 35 -1.12 -4.44 -7.06
C PHE A 35 -0.80 -4.89 -5.64
N CYS A 36 0.49 -4.99 -5.29
CA CYS A 36 0.89 -5.49 -3.98
C CYS A 36 1.07 -4.41 -2.91
N GLU A 37 0.95 -3.13 -3.28
CA GLU A 37 1.06 -1.95 -2.40
C GLU A 37 2.43 -1.78 -1.74
N LYS A 38 3.42 -2.59 -2.10
CA LYS A 38 4.81 -2.44 -1.66
C LYS A 38 5.33 -1.07 -2.05
N LYS A 39 6.01 -0.38 -1.11
CA LYS A 39 6.71 0.87 -1.39
C LYS A 39 7.77 0.67 -2.48
N LEU A 40 7.78 1.57 -3.45
CA LEU A 40 8.73 1.65 -4.54
C LEU A 40 9.78 2.71 -4.19
N ASN A 41 11.03 2.29 -3.99
CA ASN A 41 12.11 3.22 -3.64
C ASN A 41 12.87 3.68 -4.89
N TYR A 42 13.59 2.77 -5.54
CA TYR A 42 14.50 3.09 -6.65
C TYR A 42 14.18 2.36 -7.96
N GLN A 43 13.31 1.35 -7.90
CA GLN A 43 12.95 0.53 -9.05
C GLN A 43 11.44 0.41 -9.13
N ALA A 44 10.87 1.16 -10.08
CA ALA A 44 9.48 1.08 -10.47
C ALA A 44 9.41 0.74 -11.96
N TYR A 45 8.41 -0.06 -12.31
CA TYR A 45 8.22 -0.52 -13.68
C TYR A 45 6.82 -0.16 -14.19
N LEU A 46 6.73 0.12 -15.49
CA LEU A 46 5.43 0.30 -16.13
C LEU A 46 4.88 -1.04 -16.60
N PHE A 47 3.63 -1.29 -16.20
CA PHE A 47 2.79 -2.33 -16.76
C PHE A 47 1.69 -1.69 -17.58
N HIS A 48 1.47 -2.18 -18.80
CA HIS A 48 0.45 -1.68 -19.70
C HIS A 48 -0.64 -2.73 -19.90
N LYS A 49 -1.90 -2.41 -19.58
CA LYS A 49 -3.02 -3.37 -19.64
C LYS A 49 -3.16 -4.06 -21.01
N LEU A 50 -2.78 -3.42 -22.11
CA LEU A 50 -2.86 -4.03 -23.45
C LEU A 50 -1.54 -4.62 -23.97
N ARG A 51 -0.43 -4.48 -23.24
CA ARG A 51 0.91 -4.86 -23.73
C ARG A 51 1.73 -5.67 -22.72
N GLY A 52 1.31 -5.73 -21.46
CA GLY A 52 2.06 -6.34 -20.36
C GLY A 52 3.19 -5.45 -19.86
N ASN A 53 4.28 -6.09 -19.43
CA ASN A 53 5.48 -5.40 -18.97
C ASN A 53 6.10 -4.57 -20.10
N LEU A 54 6.36 -3.28 -19.83
CA LEU A 54 7.04 -2.40 -20.77
C LEU A 54 8.54 -2.35 -20.50
N GLU A 55 9.33 -2.34 -21.57
CA GLU A 55 10.75 -2.02 -21.50
C GLU A 55 10.99 -0.51 -21.43
N ARG A 56 12.12 -0.09 -20.88
CA ARG A 56 12.45 1.35 -20.66
C ARG A 56 12.51 2.16 -21.95
N ASN A 57 12.76 1.52 -23.09
CA ASN A 57 12.82 2.12 -24.41
C ASN A 57 11.52 1.95 -25.21
N ALA A 58 10.44 1.50 -24.59
CA ALA A 58 9.15 1.37 -25.25
C ALA A 58 8.68 2.73 -25.79
N THR A 59 8.26 2.75 -27.05
CA THR A 59 7.56 3.90 -27.62
C THR A 59 6.18 4.01 -26.98
N LEU A 60 5.89 5.19 -26.46
CA LEU A 60 4.66 5.53 -25.76
C LEU A 60 4.09 6.83 -26.29
N THR A 61 2.79 6.95 -26.18
CA THR A 61 1.96 8.09 -26.55
C THR A 61 1.12 8.50 -25.35
N LEU A 62 0.46 9.65 -25.43
CA LEU A 62 -0.47 10.08 -24.38
C LEU A 62 -1.70 9.16 -24.25
N ASP A 63 -2.04 8.41 -25.29
CA ASP A 63 -3.17 7.47 -25.26
C ASP A 63 -2.86 6.19 -24.47
N ASP A 64 -1.58 5.91 -24.19
CA ASP A 64 -1.19 4.80 -23.32
C ASP A 64 -1.55 5.08 -21.84
N TRP A 65 -1.71 6.36 -21.44
CA TRP A 65 -1.86 6.79 -20.03
C TRP A 65 -2.89 5.99 -19.23
N ASP A 66 -4.08 5.78 -19.81
CA ASP A 66 -5.22 5.13 -19.16
C ASP A 66 -5.00 3.62 -18.94
N ASN A 67 -3.97 3.07 -19.58
CA ASN A 67 -3.58 1.67 -19.51
C ASN A 67 -2.32 1.44 -18.68
N LEU A 68 -1.65 2.50 -18.19
CA LEU A 68 -0.40 2.38 -17.44
C LEU A 68 -0.65 2.17 -15.94
N LEU A 69 0.13 1.26 -15.35
CA LEU A 69 0.18 0.98 -13.92
C LEU A 69 1.63 0.92 -13.47
N LEU A 70 1.86 1.27 -12.21
CA LEU A 70 3.18 1.29 -11.60
C LEU A 70 3.38 0.01 -10.78
N ILE A 71 4.38 -0.81 -11.09
CA ILE A 71 4.57 -2.10 -10.43
C ILE A 71 5.99 -2.30 -9.89
N CYS A 72 6.12 -3.11 -8.83
CA CYS A 72 7.43 -3.53 -8.29
C CYS A 72 8.08 -4.63 -9.15
N GLY A 73 9.37 -4.90 -8.92
CA GLY A 73 10.11 -5.94 -9.63
C GLY A 73 9.52 -7.34 -9.49
N GLU A 74 9.05 -7.70 -8.28
CA GLU A 74 8.43 -9.02 -8.04
C GLU A 74 7.08 -9.17 -8.78
N CYS A 75 6.28 -8.10 -8.89
CA CYS A 75 5.05 -8.11 -9.70
C CYS A 75 5.36 -8.15 -11.20
N ARG A 76 6.41 -7.45 -11.65
CA ARG A 76 6.89 -7.51 -13.04
C ARG A 76 7.29 -8.93 -13.41
N GLU A 77 8.08 -9.57 -12.56
CA GLU A 77 8.52 -10.95 -12.72
C GLU A 77 7.35 -11.92 -12.80
N SER A 78 6.38 -11.77 -11.90
CA SER A 78 5.19 -12.64 -11.83
C SER A 78 4.30 -12.51 -13.07
N ALA A 79 4.20 -11.30 -13.65
CA ALA A 79 3.36 -11.02 -14.80
C ALA A 79 4.08 -11.20 -16.16
N LYS A 80 5.21 -11.90 -16.21
CA LYS A 80 5.96 -12.16 -17.46
C LYS A 80 5.12 -12.84 -18.54
N ASP A 81 4.27 -13.79 -18.14
CA ASP A 81 3.42 -14.57 -19.04
C ASP A 81 2.04 -13.92 -19.23
N TYR A 82 1.91 -12.63 -18.93
CA TYR A 82 0.66 -11.90 -19.13
C TYR A 82 0.20 -11.97 -20.58
N ASN A 83 -1.06 -12.33 -20.79
CA ASN A 83 -1.70 -12.29 -22.09
C ASN A 83 -2.68 -11.12 -22.20
N PRO A 84 -2.42 -10.11 -23.06
CA PRO A 84 -3.34 -9.00 -23.31
C PRO A 84 -4.75 -9.39 -23.76
N GLN A 85 -4.92 -10.55 -24.40
CA GLN A 85 -6.25 -11.05 -24.81
C GLN A 85 -7.13 -11.42 -23.62
N GLN A 86 -6.53 -11.62 -22.44
CA GLN A 86 -7.23 -11.93 -21.19
C GLN A 86 -7.45 -10.70 -20.32
N LYS A 87 -7.17 -9.48 -20.81
CA LYS A 87 -7.20 -8.25 -19.99
C LYS A 87 -8.50 -8.05 -19.21
N ASP A 88 -9.63 -8.44 -19.79
CA ASP A 88 -10.97 -8.23 -19.20
C ASP A 88 -11.31 -9.30 -18.15
N THR A 89 -10.44 -10.30 -17.96
CA THR A 89 -10.57 -11.32 -16.93
C THR A 89 -9.87 -10.95 -15.63
N TYR A 90 -9.10 -9.87 -15.60
CA TYR A 90 -8.38 -9.40 -14.42
C TYR A 90 -9.09 -8.22 -13.80
N LEU A 91 -8.96 -8.08 -12.48
CA LEU A 91 -9.37 -6.89 -11.76
C LEU A 91 -8.24 -5.87 -11.78
N TRP A 92 -8.49 -4.72 -12.42
CA TRP A 92 -7.57 -3.59 -12.46
C TRP A 92 -7.80 -2.66 -11.26
N PRO A 93 -6.73 -2.17 -10.59
CA PRO A 93 -6.85 -1.34 -9.39
C PRO A 93 -7.56 -0.01 -9.63
N ASP A 94 -7.59 0.46 -10.88
CA ASP A 94 -8.21 1.71 -11.30
C ASP A 94 -9.56 1.51 -12.02
N SER A 95 -10.15 0.32 -11.91
CA SER A 95 -11.50 0.05 -12.42
C SER A 95 -12.56 0.34 -11.35
N GLU A 96 -13.79 0.66 -11.76
CA GLU A 96 -14.92 0.82 -10.83
C GLU A 96 -15.15 -0.43 -9.97
N MET A 97 -14.90 -1.61 -10.52
CA MET A 97 -15.01 -2.88 -9.78
C MET A 97 -14.03 -2.96 -8.59
N ALA A 98 -12.90 -2.24 -8.62
CA ALA A 98 -11.97 -2.22 -7.49
C ALA A 98 -12.56 -1.53 -6.25
N LEU A 99 -13.52 -0.60 -6.44
CA LEU A 99 -14.21 0.12 -5.37
C LEU A 99 -15.12 -0.78 -4.52
N SER A 100 -15.39 -2.02 -4.95
CA SER A 100 -16.18 -2.99 -4.17
C SER A 100 -15.37 -3.70 -3.08
N TYR A 101 -14.13 -3.26 -2.80
CA TYR A 101 -13.18 -3.89 -1.87
C TYR A 101 -13.08 -5.42 -2.01
N PRO A 102 -12.61 -5.92 -3.17
CA PRO A 102 -12.66 -7.34 -3.50
C PRO A 102 -11.58 -8.20 -2.84
N PHE A 103 -10.67 -7.59 -2.08
CA PHE A 103 -9.58 -8.29 -1.41
C PHE A 103 -9.68 -8.19 0.12
N ARG A 104 -9.39 -9.29 0.79
CA ARG A 104 -9.21 -9.38 2.24
C ARG A 104 -7.75 -9.69 2.56
N TYR A 105 -7.26 -9.16 3.68
CA TYR A 105 -5.88 -9.38 4.14
C TYR A 105 -5.94 -10.18 5.42
N VAL A 106 -5.59 -11.46 5.34
CA VAL A 106 -5.86 -12.46 6.38
C VAL A 106 -4.54 -12.91 7.00
N LYS A 107 -4.39 -12.65 8.30
CA LYS A 107 -3.27 -13.20 9.09
C LYS A 107 -3.47 -14.69 9.28
N ARG A 108 -2.45 -15.47 8.95
CA ARG A 108 -2.42 -16.92 9.17
C ARG A 108 -1.16 -17.29 9.94
N ASP A 109 -1.36 -17.98 11.05
CA ASP A 109 -0.30 -18.53 11.88
C ASP A 109 0.01 -19.97 11.46
N ASN A 110 1.18 -20.48 11.84
CA ASN A 110 1.61 -21.87 11.60
C ASN A 110 1.55 -22.26 10.11
N VAL A 111 2.02 -21.37 9.24
CA VAL A 111 2.25 -21.65 7.82
C VAL A 111 3.57 -22.40 7.70
N THR A 112 3.54 -23.55 7.03
CA THR A 112 4.75 -24.35 6.81
C THR A 112 5.64 -23.66 5.79
N TYR A 113 6.83 -23.26 6.23
CA TYR A 113 7.85 -22.61 5.41
C TYR A 113 9.03 -23.57 5.21
N ARG A 114 9.32 -23.89 3.95
CA ARG A 114 10.37 -24.85 3.57
C ARG A 114 11.34 -24.23 2.60
N VAL A 115 12.63 -24.52 2.81
CA VAL A 115 13.69 -24.26 1.85
C VAL A 115 14.24 -25.60 1.37
N LEU A 116 14.28 -25.80 0.06
CA LEU A 116 14.77 -27.03 -0.56
C LEU A 116 16.05 -26.77 -1.35
N ASP A 117 17.04 -27.65 -1.28
CA ASP A 117 18.24 -27.57 -2.12
C ASP A 117 17.95 -27.93 -3.59
N ALA A 118 18.98 -27.94 -4.44
CA ALA A 118 18.84 -28.21 -5.88
C ALA A 118 18.37 -29.64 -6.17
N GLU A 119 18.67 -30.59 -5.28
CA GLU A 119 18.26 -31.98 -5.33
C GLU A 119 16.87 -32.22 -4.71
N GLY A 120 16.25 -31.18 -4.14
CA GLY A 120 14.94 -31.24 -3.49
C GLY A 120 14.98 -31.71 -2.03
N ASN A 121 16.16 -31.84 -1.43
CA ASN A 121 16.27 -32.17 -0.01
C ASN A 121 15.93 -30.96 0.86
N LEU A 122 15.37 -31.23 2.03
CA LEU A 122 15.00 -30.21 2.98
C LEU A 122 16.24 -29.56 3.61
N PHE A 123 16.47 -28.29 3.31
CA PHE A 123 17.50 -27.47 3.96
C PHE A 123 16.98 -26.84 5.26
N LYS A 124 15.74 -26.34 5.23
CA LYS A 124 15.11 -25.66 6.37
C LYS A 124 13.61 -25.89 6.39
N GLU A 125 13.04 -26.18 7.55
CA GLU A 125 11.59 -26.16 7.81
C GLU A 125 11.30 -25.41 9.09
N GLU A 126 10.30 -24.53 9.06
CA GLU A 126 9.79 -23.86 10.25
C GLU A 126 8.33 -23.44 10.06
N GLN A 127 7.67 -23.14 11.17
CA GLN A 127 6.32 -22.59 11.19
C GLN A 127 6.41 -21.07 11.30
N ARG A 128 5.76 -20.35 10.39
CA ARG A 128 5.77 -18.88 10.35
C ARG A 128 4.36 -18.31 10.32
N THR A 129 4.29 -17.00 10.56
CA THR A 129 3.07 -16.21 10.41
C THR A 129 3.21 -15.28 9.22
N PHE A 130 2.17 -15.21 8.39
CA PHE A 130 2.12 -14.31 7.24
C PHE A 130 0.73 -13.68 7.11
N VAL A 131 0.64 -12.66 6.26
CA VAL A 131 -0.64 -12.07 5.84
C VAL A 131 -0.87 -12.41 4.37
N PHE A 132 -2.00 -13.05 4.07
CA PHE A 132 -2.38 -13.45 2.72
C PHE A 132 -3.43 -12.49 2.16
N VAL A 133 -3.39 -12.29 0.85
CA VAL A 133 -4.43 -11.64 0.07
C VAL A 133 -5.41 -12.72 -0.38
N GLU A 134 -6.65 -12.61 0.06
CA GLU A 134 -7.75 -13.50 -0.29
C GLU A 134 -8.86 -12.70 -0.96
N THR A 135 -9.77 -13.38 -1.64
CA THR A 135 -10.94 -12.73 -2.22
C THR A 135 -12.03 -12.51 -1.17
N ASN A 136 -12.73 -11.39 -1.29
CA ASN A 136 -13.95 -11.13 -0.54
C ASN A 136 -15.09 -11.91 -1.21
N ASN A 137 -15.66 -12.92 -0.56
CA ASN A 137 -16.72 -13.73 -1.15
C ASN A 137 -18.13 -13.12 -1.02
N ASP A 138 -18.27 -11.95 -0.38
CA ASP A 138 -19.56 -11.29 -0.15
C ASP A 138 -19.93 -10.29 -1.27
N ILE A 139 -19.28 -10.39 -2.44
CA ILE A 139 -19.50 -9.52 -3.61
C ILE A 139 -19.81 -10.36 -4.87
N GLU A 140 -20.08 -9.68 -5.98
CA GLU A 140 -20.46 -10.32 -7.23
C GLU A 140 -19.40 -11.31 -7.74
N SER A 141 -19.86 -12.47 -8.22
CA SER A 141 -18.99 -13.61 -8.56
C SER A 141 -17.99 -13.32 -9.67
N ASN A 142 -18.35 -12.47 -10.64
CA ASN A 142 -17.44 -12.00 -11.70
C ASN A 142 -16.28 -11.18 -11.11
N ILE A 143 -16.53 -10.33 -10.11
CA ILE A 143 -15.49 -9.56 -9.43
C ILE A 143 -14.58 -10.49 -8.62
N VAL A 144 -15.16 -11.47 -7.91
CA VAL A 144 -14.40 -12.50 -7.18
C VAL A 144 -13.47 -13.26 -8.14
N GLN A 145 -13.98 -13.69 -9.29
CA GLN A 145 -13.18 -14.38 -10.30
C GLN A 145 -12.05 -13.49 -10.82
N ALA A 146 -12.35 -12.24 -11.15
CA ALA A 146 -11.35 -11.28 -11.63
C ALA A 146 -10.26 -11.02 -10.59
N ALA A 147 -10.64 -10.90 -9.31
CA ALA A 147 -9.71 -10.72 -8.21
C ALA A 147 -8.81 -11.96 -7.98
N ASN A 148 -9.37 -13.17 -8.08
CA ASN A 148 -8.59 -14.42 -8.04
C ASN A 148 -7.59 -14.48 -9.21
N ASN A 149 -8.01 -14.11 -10.43
CA ASN A 149 -7.12 -14.03 -11.58
C ASN A 149 -5.98 -13.03 -11.35
N THR A 150 -6.27 -11.87 -10.75
CA THR A 150 -5.26 -10.88 -10.37
C THR A 150 -4.28 -11.40 -9.31
N ILE A 151 -4.76 -12.08 -8.27
CA ILE A 151 -3.89 -12.74 -7.25
C ILE A 151 -2.93 -13.72 -7.92
N ASN A 152 -3.46 -14.52 -8.86
CA ASN A 152 -2.70 -15.56 -9.55
C ASN A 152 -1.68 -15.03 -10.56
N LEU A 153 -2.04 -13.97 -11.30
CA LEU A 153 -1.16 -13.32 -12.27
C LEU A 153 0.03 -12.64 -11.57
N PHE A 154 -0.25 -11.82 -10.57
CA PHE A 154 0.81 -11.06 -9.87
C PHE A 154 1.42 -11.82 -8.70
N LYS A 155 1.01 -13.08 -8.49
CA LYS A 155 1.44 -13.96 -7.39
C LYS A 155 1.39 -13.22 -6.05
N LEU A 156 0.28 -12.55 -5.74
CA LEU A 156 0.19 -11.65 -4.59
C LEU A 156 0.52 -12.34 -3.26
N ASN A 157 0.38 -13.67 -3.18
CA ASN A 157 0.77 -14.48 -2.03
C ASN A 157 2.13 -15.17 -2.15
N SER A 158 3.07 -14.61 -2.92
CA SER A 158 4.34 -15.24 -3.33
C SER A 158 4.18 -16.24 -4.47
N LYS A 159 5.19 -16.29 -5.36
CA LYS A 159 5.30 -17.32 -6.40
C LYS A 159 5.59 -18.72 -5.84
N TYR A 160 6.03 -18.81 -4.58
CA TYR A 160 6.33 -20.06 -3.87
C TYR A 160 5.15 -20.62 -3.06
N TYR A 161 4.02 -19.90 -3.02
CA TYR A 161 2.85 -20.34 -2.26
C TYR A 161 2.06 -21.40 -3.03
N ASN A 162 1.69 -22.48 -2.33
CA ASN A 162 1.01 -23.63 -2.90
C ASN A 162 -0.48 -23.39 -3.26
N ASN A 163 -1.00 -22.18 -3.03
CA ASN A 163 -2.41 -21.79 -3.25
C ASN A 163 -3.44 -22.71 -2.55
N ASN A 164 -3.03 -23.40 -1.48
CA ASN A 164 -3.94 -24.23 -0.69
C ASN A 164 -4.27 -23.51 0.62
N PRO A 165 -5.50 -23.03 0.80
CA PRO A 165 -5.90 -22.36 2.03
C PRO A 165 -6.07 -23.33 3.22
N ASP A 166 -6.34 -24.61 3.01
CA ASP A 166 -6.53 -25.57 4.12
C ASP A 166 -5.19 -26.07 4.68
N ASN A 167 -4.15 -26.03 3.85
CA ASN A 167 -2.79 -26.39 4.22
C ASN A 167 -1.80 -25.43 3.56
N PRO A 168 -1.68 -24.19 4.08
CA PRO A 168 -0.84 -23.17 3.46
C PRO A 168 0.63 -23.53 3.60
N GLN A 169 1.34 -23.58 2.48
CA GLN A 169 2.78 -23.86 2.43
C GLN A 169 3.51 -22.92 1.49
N ILE A 170 4.72 -22.56 1.89
CA ILE A 170 5.67 -21.79 1.09
C ILE A 170 6.91 -22.66 0.91
N ILE A 171 7.25 -22.98 -0.33
CA ILE A 171 8.39 -23.84 -0.66
C ILE A 171 9.34 -23.07 -1.57
N ILE A 172 10.48 -22.66 -1.02
CA ILE A 172 11.44 -21.79 -1.70
C ILE A 172 12.68 -22.62 -2.10
N PRO A 173 13.14 -22.54 -3.35
CA PRO A 173 14.44 -23.07 -3.74
C PRO A 173 15.57 -22.40 -2.96
N TYR A 174 16.62 -23.14 -2.61
CA TYR A 174 17.73 -22.64 -1.79
C TYR A 174 18.40 -21.41 -2.41
N GLN A 175 18.60 -21.42 -3.73
CA GLN A 175 19.18 -20.29 -4.45
C GLN A 175 18.34 -19.02 -4.26
N ASP A 176 17.03 -19.13 -4.45
CA ASP A 176 16.07 -18.05 -4.29
C ASP A 176 15.97 -17.52 -2.85
N PHE A 177 16.18 -18.40 -1.86
CA PHE A 177 16.26 -18.05 -0.44
C PHE A 177 17.53 -17.24 -0.13
N ILE A 178 18.69 -17.66 -0.64
CA ILE A 178 19.96 -16.95 -0.44
C ILE A 178 19.97 -15.60 -1.16
N GLU A 179 19.39 -15.53 -2.36
CA GLU A 179 19.28 -14.28 -3.13
C GLU A 179 18.22 -13.33 -2.58
N VAL A 180 17.39 -13.79 -1.63
CA VAL A 180 16.31 -13.00 -1.06
C VAL A 180 15.37 -12.49 -2.18
N SER A 181 15.07 -13.38 -3.12
CA SER A 181 14.42 -13.08 -4.40
C SER A 181 12.99 -12.54 -4.29
N GLU A 182 12.30 -12.84 -3.19
CA GLU A 182 10.95 -12.38 -2.89
C GLU A 182 10.82 -12.20 -1.38
N LEU A 183 10.47 -10.99 -0.93
CA LEU A 183 10.26 -10.65 0.49
C LEU A 183 8.86 -10.15 0.78
N ARG A 184 7.97 -10.23 -0.20
CA ARG A 184 6.64 -9.60 -0.12
C ARG A 184 5.84 -10.06 1.09
N LEU A 185 5.86 -11.35 1.41
CA LEU A 185 5.08 -11.88 2.54
C LEU A 185 5.68 -11.45 3.88
N GLU A 186 7.00 -11.47 4.00
CA GLU A 186 7.74 -10.99 5.16
C GLU A 186 7.45 -9.50 5.40
N GLN A 187 7.65 -8.66 4.38
CA GLN A 187 7.43 -7.21 4.47
C GLN A 187 5.97 -6.86 4.75
N ARG A 188 5.02 -7.60 4.17
CA ARG A 188 3.60 -7.43 4.48
C ARG A 188 3.31 -7.79 5.94
N TYR A 189 3.91 -8.86 6.47
CA TYR A 189 3.74 -9.21 7.87
C TYR A 189 4.41 -8.20 8.81
N GLU A 190 5.56 -7.64 8.45
CA GLU A 190 6.19 -6.53 9.18
C GLU A 190 5.25 -5.30 9.22
N ALA A 191 4.63 -4.94 8.09
CA ALA A 191 3.63 -3.87 8.04
C ALA A 191 2.42 -4.17 8.95
N TYR A 192 1.94 -5.41 8.99
CA TYR A 192 0.88 -5.84 9.90
C TYR A 192 1.27 -5.68 11.38
N GLN A 193 2.50 -6.06 11.73
CA GLN A 193 3.03 -5.91 13.10
C GLN A 193 3.16 -4.44 13.49
N ALA A 194 3.65 -3.59 12.58
CA ALA A 194 3.73 -2.15 12.78
C ALA A 194 2.33 -1.53 12.97
N ALA A 195 1.36 -1.94 12.15
CA ALA A 195 -0.04 -1.53 12.25
C ALA A 195 -0.69 -1.96 13.57
N THR A 196 -0.41 -3.18 14.04
CA THR A 196 -0.89 -3.66 15.35
C THR A 196 -0.33 -2.79 16.49
N LYS A 197 0.95 -2.42 16.42
CA LYS A 197 1.57 -1.50 17.40
C LYS A 197 0.94 -0.10 17.32
N ALA A 198 0.64 0.39 16.11
CA ALA A 198 -0.02 1.66 15.88
C ALA A 198 -1.44 1.67 16.45
N ALA A 199 -2.24 0.63 16.20
CA ALA A 199 -3.55 0.43 16.81
C ALA A 199 -3.46 0.52 18.34
N GLY A 200 -2.49 -0.16 18.97
CA GLY A 200 -2.28 -0.05 20.41
C GLY A 200 -1.92 1.37 20.90
N ARG A 201 -1.20 2.17 20.11
CA ARG A 201 -0.93 3.60 20.42
C ARG A 201 -2.21 4.43 20.31
N LEU A 202 -2.94 4.28 19.21
CA LEU A 202 -4.21 4.97 18.95
C LEU A 202 -5.25 4.66 20.02
N GLN A 203 -5.34 3.40 20.47
CA GLN A 203 -6.20 3.01 21.59
C GLN A 203 -5.89 3.79 22.87
N ARG A 204 -4.61 3.94 23.21
CA ARG A 204 -4.19 4.73 24.38
C ARG A 204 -4.44 6.22 24.18
N ALA A 205 -4.24 6.74 22.98
CA ALA A 205 -4.49 8.14 22.66
C ALA A 205 -6.00 8.49 22.70
N ALA A 206 -6.86 7.61 22.20
CA ALA A 206 -8.30 7.78 22.31
C ALA A 206 -8.76 7.79 23.78
N ALA A 207 -8.13 7.00 24.64
CA ALA A 207 -8.44 7.02 26.08
C ALA A 207 -8.08 8.38 26.73
N THR A 208 -7.07 9.10 26.23
CA THR A 208 -6.74 10.44 26.77
C THR A 208 -7.73 11.52 26.35
N LEU A 209 -8.39 11.40 25.19
CA LEU A 209 -9.45 12.33 24.77
C LEU A 209 -10.54 12.47 25.85
N VAL A 210 -10.89 11.34 26.49
CA VAL A 210 -11.92 11.29 27.53
C VAL A 210 -11.48 12.00 28.81
N VAL A 211 -10.17 11.98 29.11
CA VAL A 211 -9.64 12.45 30.40
C VAL A 211 -9.18 13.90 30.35
N THR A 212 -8.49 14.30 29.28
CA THR A 212 -7.85 15.63 29.18
C THR A 212 -8.53 16.55 28.16
N GLY A 213 -9.43 16.02 27.32
CA GLY A 213 -10.10 16.78 26.25
C GLY A 213 -9.18 17.24 25.11
N GLY A 214 -7.89 16.89 25.15
CA GLY A 214 -6.89 17.33 24.17
C GLY A 214 -6.70 16.34 23.02
N ARG A 215 -6.87 16.80 21.77
CA ARG A 215 -6.68 16.02 20.54
C ARG A 215 -5.21 15.82 20.15
N GLU A 216 -4.30 16.65 20.66
CA GLU A 216 -2.88 16.67 20.29
C GLU A 216 -2.19 15.30 20.35
N PHE A 217 -2.47 14.47 21.36
CA PHE A 217 -1.84 13.14 21.44
C PHE A 217 -2.39 12.15 20.40
N VAL A 218 -3.66 12.30 20.01
CA VAL A 218 -4.27 11.53 18.92
C VAL A 218 -3.68 11.97 17.60
N ASP A 219 -3.63 13.28 17.34
CA ASP A 219 -3.10 13.83 16.09
C ASP A 219 -1.63 13.43 15.89
N ASN A 220 -0.78 13.60 16.92
CA ASN A 220 0.61 13.12 16.88
C ASN A 220 0.73 11.59 16.63
N SER A 221 -0.21 10.81 17.17
CA SER A 221 -0.24 9.35 16.94
C SER A 221 -0.67 9.00 15.52
N LEU A 222 -1.56 9.79 14.92
CA LEU A 222 -2.00 9.67 13.54
C LEU A 222 -0.87 10.05 12.58
N THR A 223 -0.24 11.22 12.75
CA THR A 223 0.90 11.66 11.92
C THR A 223 2.01 10.61 11.92
N LEU A 224 2.43 10.12 13.10
CA LEU A 224 3.44 9.05 13.18
C LEU A 224 2.96 7.75 12.49
N THR A 225 1.67 7.44 12.54
CA THR A 225 1.14 6.25 11.88
C THR A 225 1.18 6.42 10.36
N ASN A 226 0.81 7.60 9.84
CA ASN A 226 0.89 7.94 8.43
C ASN A 226 2.33 7.90 7.92
N GLU A 227 3.30 8.50 8.62
CA GLU A 227 4.72 8.43 8.26
C GLU A 227 5.22 6.99 8.13
N ILE A 228 4.81 6.09 9.04
CA ILE A 228 5.21 4.69 8.98
C ILE A 228 4.52 3.98 7.80
N ILE A 229 3.21 4.19 7.59
CA ILE A 229 2.48 3.67 6.41
C ILE A 229 3.20 4.10 5.14
N GLU A 230 3.58 5.38 5.05
CA GLU A 230 4.25 5.93 3.88
C GLU A 230 5.63 5.33 3.63
N SER A 231 6.35 4.99 4.70
CA SER A 231 7.66 4.34 4.59
C SER A 231 7.57 2.87 4.18
N MET A 232 6.55 2.14 4.65
CA MET A 232 6.45 0.68 4.50
C MET A 232 5.59 0.25 3.29
N GLY A 233 4.56 1.03 2.95
CA GLY A 233 3.49 0.63 2.03
C GLY A 233 2.53 -0.39 2.66
N TYR A 234 1.95 -1.25 1.82
CA TYR A 234 0.96 -2.28 2.21
C TYR A 234 -0.27 -1.71 2.90
N VAL A 235 -0.81 -0.60 2.40
CA VAL A 235 -1.90 0.17 3.01
C VAL A 235 -3.12 -0.69 3.36
N SER A 236 -3.52 -1.63 2.51
CA SER A 236 -4.65 -2.51 2.83
C SER A 236 -4.34 -3.47 3.99
N THR A 237 -3.07 -3.83 4.19
CA THR A 237 -2.63 -4.62 5.35
C THR A 237 -2.72 -3.81 6.63
N TRP A 238 -2.32 -2.52 6.57
CA TRP A 238 -2.51 -1.59 7.68
C TRP A 238 -3.97 -1.46 8.07
N LYS A 239 -4.85 -1.21 7.09
CA LYS A 239 -6.30 -1.15 7.30
C LYS A 239 -6.82 -2.42 8.00
N ALA A 240 -6.49 -3.60 7.48
CA ALA A 240 -6.93 -4.87 8.04
C ALA A 240 -6.45 -5.06 9.50
N ALA A 241 -5.19 -4.75 9.79
CA ALA A 241 -4.62 -4.86 11.13
C ALA A 241 -5.25 -3.86 12.10
N ILE A 242 -5.44 -2.60 11.69
CA ILE A 242 -6.08 -1.57 12.52
C ILE A 242 -7.51 -1.97 12.85
N LEU A 243 -8.31 -2.36 11.86
CA LEU A 243 -9.69 -2.80 12.07
C LEU A 243 -9.82 -4.07 12.92
N ALA A 244 -8.80 -4.93 12.92
CA ALA A 244 -8.76 -6.12 13.77
C ALA A 244 -8.40 -5.82 15.24
N ASN A 245 -7.77 -4.68 15.52
CA ASN A 245 -7.21 -4.36 16.84
C ASN A 245 -7.80 -3.10 17.50
N LEU A 246 -8.54 -2.28 16.76
CA LEU A 246 -9.30 -1.15 17.30
C LEU A 246 -10.80 -1.45 17.22
N ASP A 247 -11.48 -1.29 18.35
CA ASP A 247 -12.93 -1.38 18.37
C ASP A 247 -13.58 -0.14 17.71
N ARG A 248 -14.84 -0.30 17.29
CA ARG A 248 -15.60 0.77 16.60
C ARG A 248 -15.80 2.02 17.44
N GLU A 249 -15.95 1.87 18.75
CA GLU A 249 -16.14 3.01 19.66
C GLU A 249 -14.87 3.85 19.69
N THR A 250 -13.71 3.19 19.79
CA THR A 250 -12.40 3.84 19.73
C THR A 250 -12.17 4.51 18.39
N LEU A 251 -12.46 3.83 17.29
CA LEU A 251 -12.33 4.42 15.94
C LEU A 251 -13.16 5.68 15.81
N GLY A 252 -14.42 5.67 16.25
CA GLY A 252 -15.24 6.87 16.12
C GLY A 252 -14.95 7.98 17.13
N LYS A 253 -14.21 7.70 18.20
CA LYS A 253 -13.62 8.78 19.03
C LYS A 253 -12.48 9.49 18.29
N ILE A 254 -11.67 8.73 17.56
CA ILE A 254 -10.54 9.25 16.79
C ILE A 254 -11.04 9.97 15.54
N PHE A 255 -12.06 9.41 14.90
CA PHE A 255 -12.64 9.85 13.64
C PHE A 255 -14.16 10.08 13.79
N PRO A 256 -14.59 11.21 14.37
CA PRO A 256 -16.00 11.44 14.70
C PRO A 256 -16.92 11.59 13.49
N SER A 257 -16.39 11.99 12.33
CA SER A 257 -17.16 12.07 11.09
C SER A 257 -17.65 10.70 10.63
N ILE A 258 -16.85 9.66 10.86
CA ILE A 258 -17.11 8.26 10.46
C ILE A 258 -18.36 7.66 11.14
N ILE A 259 -18.72 8.10 12.36
CA ILE A 259 -19.89 7.56 13.08
C ILE A 259 -21.22 8.19 12.65
N ASN A 260 -21.21 9.42 12.14
CA ASN A 260 -22.45 10.14 11.84
C ASN A 260 -23.12 9.70 10.54
N ASP A 261 -22.40 9.02 9.64
CA ASP A 261 -22.97 8.44 8.43
C ASP A 261 -23.24 6.94 8.60
N SER A 262 -24.46 6.65 9.05
CA SER A 262 -25.01 5.30 9.11
C SER A 262 -25.30 4.72 7.71
N LYS A 263 -24.32 4.68 6.80
CA LYS A 263 -24.38 3.85 5.60
C LYS A 263 -23.00 3.26 5.32
N ARG A 264 -22.97 1.94 5.39
CA ARG A 264 -21.86 0.98 5.26
C ARG A 264 -21.05 1.06 3.94
N LYS A 265 -21.12 2.16 3.19
CA LYS A 265 -20.39 2.35 1.92
C LYS A 265 -19.35 3.48 1.97
N ASP A 266 -19.48 4.43 2.89
CA ASP A 266 -18.61 5.63 2.90
C ASP A 266 -17.45 5.52 3.91
N ILE A 267 -17.61 4.69 4.95
CA ILE A 267 -16.61 4.42 6.01
C ILE A 267 -15.28 3.89 5.45
N GLU A 268 -15.30 3.19 4.31
CA GLU A 268 -14.09 2.61 3.73
C GLU A 268 -13.28 3.59 2.88
N ALA A 269 -13.93 4.64 2.37
CA ALA A 269 -13.32 5.70 1.57
C ALA A 269 -12.84 6.87 2.44
N GLU A 270 -13.51 7.16 3.56
CA GLU A 270 -13.11 8.26 4.46
C GLU A 270 -11.88 7.90 5.31
N VAL A 271 -11.75 6.65 5.77
CA VAL A 271 -10.49 6.14 6.35
C VAL A 271 -9.34 6.19 5.33
N GLU A 272 -9.68 6.08 4.04
CA GLU A 272 -8.72 6.17 2.94
C GLU A 272 -8.34 7.63 2.65
N GLU A 273 -9.26 8.59 2.78
CA GLU A 273 -8.98 10.03 2.69
C GLU A 273 -8.20 10.54 3.91
N GLU A 274 -8.61 10.23 5.13
CA GLU A 274 -8.02 10.80 6.36
C GLU A 274 -6.65 10.19 6.71
N LEU A 275 -6.37 8.95 6.29
CA LEU A 275 -5.02 8.36 6.34
C LEU A 275 -4.11 8.84 5.19
N LEU A 276 -4.63 9.59 4.22
CA LEU A 276 -3.89 10.06 3.03
C LEU A 276 -4.00 11.57 2.77
N LEU A 277 -4.69 12.32 3.63
CA LEU A 277 -4.82 13.77 3.58
C LEU A 277 -4.15 14.39 4.82
N GLU A 278 -2.83 14.59 4.72
CA GLU A 278 -2.15 15.72 5.34
C GLU A 278 -1.30 16.39 4.26
N ASP A 279 -1.91 17.07 3.27
CA ASP A 279 -1.13 17.99 2.43
C ASP A 279 -1.91 19.16 1.79
N ASP A 280 -3.14 19.44 2.21
CA ASP A 280 -3.86 20.66 1.79
C ASP A 280 -4.32 21.46 3.02
N GLU A 281 -3.38 22.15 3.66
CA GLU A 281 -3.59 23.50 4.21
C GLU A 281 -2.25 24.07 4.75
N HIS A 282 -1.43 24.61 3.84
CA HIS A 282 -0.48 25.65 4.24
C HIS A 282 -1.20 27.00 4.27
N PRO A 283 -1.51 27.59 5.44
CA PRO A 283 -1.87 29.00 5.48
C PRO A 283 -0.64 29.81 5.07
N THR A 284 -0.78 30.54 3.97
CA THR A 284 0.20 31.49 3.44
C THR A 284 0.86 32.28 4.58
N LYS A 285 2.18 32.11 4.75
CA LYS A 285 3.01 32.87 5.68
C LYS A 285 2.81 34.37 5.41
N LYS A 286 2.20 35.09 6.36
CA LYS A 286 2.33 36.55 6.47
C LYS A 286 3.82 36.88 6.52
N LYS A 287 4.28 37.70 5.57
CA LYS A 287 5.63 38.29 5.55
C LYS A 287 5.91 38.96 6.91
N ARG A 288 6.69 38.30 7.76
CA ARG A 288 7.30 38.91 8.94
C ARG A 288 8.45 39.77 8.41
N LYS A 289 8.31 41.10 8.51
CA LYS A 289 9.44 42.02 8.30
C LYS A 289 10.48 41.70 9.38
N GLU A 290 11.61 41.13 8.97
CA GLU A 290 12.80 41.04 9.82
C GLU A 290 13.31 42.46 10.07
N ILE A 291 13.21 42.91 11.32
CA ILE A 291 13.96 44.06 11.81
C ILE A 291 15.25 43.48 12.40
N TRP A 292 16.35 43.68 11.68
CA TRP A 292 17.67 43.33 12.18
C TRP A 292 18.06 44.29 13.31
N PRO A 293 18.47 43.80 14.50
CA PRO A 293 19.06 44.67 15.50
C PRO A 293 20.42 45.18 14.99
N GLY A 294 20.60 46.50 15.01
CA GLY A 294 21.86 47.14 14.64
C GLY A 294 23.01 46.76 15.58
N PRO A 295 24.27 46.88 15.10
CA PRO A 295 25.44 46.48 15.88
C PRO A 295 25.60 47.33 17.16
N PRO A 296 26.14 46.73 18.25
CA PRO A 296 26.33 47.42 19.52
C PRO A 296 27.36 48.54 19.41
N ILE A 297 27.00 49.71 19.95
CA ILE A 297 27.88 50.87 20.07
C ILE A 297 28.83 50.62 21.25
N VAL A 298 30.14 50.55 20.98
CA VAL A 298 31.18 50.49 22.00
C VAL A 298 31.49 51.92 22.48
N PRO A 299 31.45 52.23 23.79
CA PRO A 299 31.84 53.54 24.29
C PRO A 299 33.37 53.69 24.29
N HIS A 300 33.87 54.78 23.71
CA HIS A 300 35.25 55.21 23.87
C HIS A 300 35.50 55.64 25.32
N ALA A 301 36.44 54.99 25.99
CA ALA A 301 37.02 55.51 27.23
C ALA A 301 37.97 56.67 26.90
N GLN A 302 37.86 57.75 27.68
CA GLN A 302 38.82 58.85 27.77
C GLN A 302 40.04 58.42 28.58
#